data_AF-A0A1H3IWP5-F1
#
_entry.id   AF-A0A1H3IWP5-F1
#
_cell.length_a   1.000
_cell.length_b   1.000
_cell.length_c   1.000
_cell.angle_alpha   90.00
_cell.angle_beta   90.00
_cell.angle_gamma   90.00
#
_symmetry.space_group_name_H-M   'P 1'
#
loop_
_entity.id
_entity.type
_entity.pdbx_description
1 polymer ?
#
loop_
_entity_poly.entity_id
_entity_poly.type
_entity_poly.pdbx_seq_one_letter_code
_entity_poly.pdbx_strand_id
1 'polypeptide(L)' 'MSNQVAADDDHLADLEDGAGCTEIWEKLSERRDDAEVEEE' A
#
# COMPACT_ATOMS: atom_id res chain seq x y z
N MET A 1 -4.92 -21.01 11.46
CA MET A 1 -4.48 -19.61 11.48
C MET A 1 -5.42 -18.85 10.57
N SER A 2 -6.40 -18.14 11.12
CA SER A 2 -7.26 -17.25 10.36
C SER A 2 -6.46 -16.00 10.02
N ASN A 3 -5.86 -15.95 8.83
CA ASN A 3 -5.59 -14.66 8.21
C ASN A 3 -6.89 -14.31 7.47
N GLN A 4 -7.87 -13.79 8.20
CA GLN A 4 -9.13 -13.37 7.61
C GLN A 4 -8.85 -12.19 6.68
N VAL A 5 -8.52 -12.50 5.43
CA VAL A 5 -8.65 -11.61 4.26
C VAL A 5 -10.16 -11.46 4.01
N ALA A 6 -10.85 -10.84 4.96
CA ALA A 6 -11.92 -9.92 4.57
C ALA A 6 -11.22 -8.57 4.43
N ALA A 7 -10.19 -8.52 3.57
CA ALA A 7 -9.27 -7.41 3.49
C ALA A 7 -9.84 -6.42 2.48
N ASP A 8 -9.94 -5.18 2.91
CA ASP A 8 -10.11 -4.04 2.04
C ASP A 8 -8.74 -3.81 1.37
N ASP A 9 -8.47 -4.51 0.28
CA ASP A 9 -7.23 -4.39 -0.52
C ASP A 9 -7.27 -3.21 -1.51
N ASP A 10 -8.25 -2.32 -1.37
CA ASP A 10 -8.38 -1.07 -2.13
C ASP A 10 -7.09 -0.22 -2.02
N HIS A 11 -6.43 -0.21 -0.86
CA HIS A 11 -5.13 0.47 -0.67
C HIS A 11 -3.96 -0.18 -1.44
N LEU A 12 -4.16 -1.37 -2.00
CA LEU A 12 -3.21 -2.10 -2.84
C LEU A 12 -3.64 -2.09 -4.31
N ALA A 13 -4.77 -1.49 -4.67
CA ALA A 13 -5.31 -1.52 -6.04
C ALA A 13 -4.38 -0.88 -7.09
N ASP A 14 -3.50 0.03 -6.67
CA ASP A 14 -2.51 0.66 -7.54
C ASP A 14 -1.21 -0.16 -7.71
N LEU A 15 -1.11 -1.32 -7.05
CA LEU A 15 0.07 -2.19 -7.15
C LEU A 15 -0.10 -3.19 -8.30
N GLU A 16 0.99 -3.43 -9.03
CA GLU A 16 1.00 -4.42 -10.10
C GLU A 16 0.97 -5.85 -9.53
N ASP A 17 0.25 -6.74 -10.22
CA ASP A 17 0.20 -8.15 -9.87
C ASP A 17 1.60 -8.76 -9.89
N GLY A 18 2.04 -9.26 -8.74
CA GLY A 18 3.38 -9.82 -8.57
C GLY A 18 4.45 -8.83 -8.10
N ALA A 19 4.06 -7.61 -7.70
CA ALA A 19 4.96 -6.68 -7.01
C ALA A 19 5.66 -7.37 -5.82
N GLY A 20 6.96 -7.23 -5.75
CA GLY A 20 7.79 -7.75 -4.68
C GLY A 20 7.66 -6.94 -3.40
N CYS A 21 8.19 -7.49 -2.29
CA CYS A 21 8.11 -6.85 -0.98
C CYS A 21 8.67 -5.43 -0.97
N THR A 22 9.75 -5.17 -1.72
CA THR A 22 10.38 -3.86 -1.80
C THR A 22 9.48 -2.86 -2.53
N GLU A 23 8.94 -3.24 -3.68
CA GLU A 23 8.09 -2.37 -4.51
C GLU A 23 6.80 -1.98 -3.77
N ILE A 24 6.21 -2.92 -3.03
CA ILE A 24 5.05 -2.67 -2.16
C ILE A 24 5.39 -1.63 -1.09
N TRP A 25 6.54 -1.77 -0.42
CA TRP A 25 6.95 -0.86 0.65
C TRP A 25 7.25 0.54 0.13
N GLU A 26 7.96 0.65 -1.01
CA GLU A 26 8.24 1.93 -1.67
C GLU A 26 6.94 2.67 -2.00
N LYS A 27 5.98 2.00 -2.66
CA LYS A 27 4.68 2.62 -2.97
C LYS A 27 3.84 2.97 -1.75
N LEU A 28 3.87 2.17 -0.70
CA LEU A 28 3.20 2.54 0.55
C LEU A 28 3.90 3.69 1.27
N SER A 29 5.21 3.86 1.10
CA SER A 29 5.96 4.94 1.74
C SER A 29 5.75 6.26 1.04
N GLU A 30 5.86 6.29 -0.29
CA GLU A 30 5.59 7.48 -1.09
C GLU A 30 4.20 8.06 -0.79
N ARG A 31 3.16 7.22 -0.73
CA ARG A 31 1.80 7.66 -0.39
C ARG A 31 1.66 8.24 1.02
N ARG A 32 2.43 7.73 1.98
CA ARG A 32 2.45 8.28 3.34
C ARG A 32 3.09 9.66 3.35
N ASP A 33 4.22 9.81 2.65
CA ASP A 33 4.93 11.07 2.54
C ASP A 33 4.06 12.11 1.79
N ASP A 34 3.41 11.72 0.69
CA ASP A 34 2.49 12.59 -0.06
C ASP A 34 1.30 13.04 0.79
N ALA A 35 0.70 12.14 1.58
CA ALA A 35 -0.40 12.47 2.48
C ALA A 35 0.02 13.41 3.63
N GLU A 36 1.28 13.37 4.05
CA GLU A 36 1.82 14.32 5.04
C GLU A 36 2.10 15.70 4.41
N VAL A 37 2.46 15.74 3.11
CA VAL A 37 2.75 16.97 2.36
C VAL A 37 1.49 17.77 1.98
N GLU A 38 0.33 17.12 1.85
CA GLU A 38 -0.94 17.80 1.56
C GLU A 38 -1.52 18.60 2.75
N GLU A 39 -1.03 18.37 3.96
CA GLU A 39 -1.54 18.97 5.21
C GLU A 39 -0.69 20.16 5.72
N GLU A 40 0.28 20.65 4.94
CA GLU A 40 1.16 21.80 5.26
C GLU A 40 0.93 23.08 4.42
#